data_AF-A0A932VMS6-F1
#
_entry.id   AF-A0A932VMS6-F1
#
_cell.length_a   1.000
_cell.length_b   1.000
_cell.length_c   1.000
_cell.angle_alpha   90.00
_cell.angle_beta   90.00
_cell.angle_gamma   90.00
#
_symmetry.space_group_name_H-M   'P 1'
#
loop_
_entity.id
_entity.type
_entity.pdbx_description
1 polymer ?
#
loop_
_entity_poly.entity_id
_entity_poly.type
_entity_poly.pdbx_seq_one_letter_code
_entity_poly.pdbx_strand_id
1 'polypeptide(L)'
;MNQQKIAASIVGAALLVGLFIILRSHPASVSDTTFHQQLLATENSLPTEAGKKNFLKRSYNLTQRVDAELVDLDSQIISCDANVDGLASGAGTMSGSCIDSSLIPAQSVKGKFMGGQCCSAMTDTVKYHEHLQKLQAYKSIPDIPLDPMHTPVEMAKKWIDYDKNTTLTPTEQKMYDDVYAISMEKPCCCKCWHYYTNEGIAKKMIKDGVWNAQQIAAYWDSSDICGA
;
A
#
# COMPACT_ATOMS: atom_id res chain seq x y z
N MET A 1 -99.83 -25.42 5.87
CA MET A 1 -99.50 -24.92 7.23
C MET A 1 -98.01 -24.62 7.24
N ASN A 2 -97.61 -23.41 6.85
CA ASN A 2 -97.40 -22.22 7.69
C ASN A 2 -96.33 -22.41 8.78
N GLN A 3 -95.15 -21.77 8.55
CA GLN A 3 -94.36 -20.95 9.49
C GLN A 3 -93.62 -21.72 10.63
N GLN A 4 -92.36 -21.48 10.99
CA GLN A 4 -91.52 -20.28 10.87
C GLN A 4 -90.06 -20.57 11.25
N LYS A 5 -89.14 -19.90 10.52
CA LYS A 5 -87.89 -19.22 10.96
C LYS A 5 -86.77 -20.12 11.54
N ILE A 6 -85.49 -19.92 11.24
CA ILE A 6 -84.74 -18.65 11.32
C ILE A 6 -83.57 -18.62 10.31
N ALA A 7 -83.48 -17.47 9.62
CA ALA A 7 -82.33 -16.70 9.07
C ALA A 7 -81.04 -17.44 8.64
N ALA A 8 -80.68 -17.45 7.35
CA ALA A 8 -80.03 -16.39 6.54
C ALA A 8 -78.49 -16.57 6.53
N SER A 9 -77.96 -17.24 5.49
CA SER A 9 -77.35 -16.67 4.27
C SER A 9 -75.86 -16.31 4.47
N ILE A 10 -74.92 -17.17 4.07
CA ILE A 10 -74.35 -17.38 2.71
C ILE A 10 -73.61 -16.15 2.18
N VAL A 11 -72.27 -16.27 2.05
CA VAL A 11 -71.46 -16.06 0.83
C VAL A 11 -70.19 -16.92 1.01
N GLY A 12 -69.97 -18.03 0.30
CA GLY A 12 -69.44 -18.10 -1.07
C GLY A 12 -67.91 -18.26 -1.02
N ALA A 13 -67.38 -19.47 -0.85
CA ALA A 13 -66.91 -20.37 -1.93
C ALA A 13 -65.84 -19.74 -2.85
N ALA A 14 -64.60 -20.23 -2.80
CA ALA A 14 -63.92 -20.86 -3.95
C ALA A 14 -62.45 -21.24 -3.63
N LEU A 15 -62.10 -22.43 -4.10
CA LEU A 15 -60.76 -22.99 -4.27
C LEU A 15 -59.76 -22.01 -4.91
N LEU A 16 -58.45 -22.18 -4.66
CA LEU A 16 -57.43 -22.46 -5.69
C LEU A 16 -56.01 -22.56 -5.07
N VAL A 17 -55.41 -23.75 -5.23
CA VAL A 17 -54.00 -24.04 -5.49
C VAL A 17 -52.96 -23.10 -4.88
N GLY A 18 -52.28 -23.55 -3.83
CA GLY A 18 -51.08 -22.92 -3.28
C GLY A 18 -49.92 -22.95 -4.28
N LEU A 19 -49.65 -21.81 -4.90
CA LEU A 19 -48.44 -21.53 -5.67
C LEU A 19 -47.27 -21.35 -4.67
N PHE A 20 -46.29 -22.24 -4.70
CA PHE A 20 -45.02 -22.05 -4.00
C PHE A 20 -44.29 -20.84 -4.61
N ILE A 21 -44.46 -19.66 -4.03
CA ILE A 21 -43.59 -18.52 -4.29
C ILE A 21 -42.35 -18.70 -3.43
N ILE A 22 -41.23 -19.07 -4.07
CA ILE A 22 -39.90 -18.96 -3.49
C ILE A 22 -39.62 -17.45 -3.34
N LEU A 23 -39.92 -16.90 -2.16
CA LEU A 23 -39.38 -15.61 -1.75
C LEU A 23 -37.87 -15.79 -1.60
N ARG A 24 -37.11 -15.34 -2.61
CA ARG A 24 -35.70 -15.00 -2.45
C ARG A 24 -35.61 -13.89 -1.39
N SER A 25 -35.38 -14.29 -0.14
CA SER A 25 -34.93 -13.40 0.91
C SER A 25 -33.64 -12.73 0.45
N HIS A 26 -33.73 -11.44 0.13
CA HIS A 26 -32.57 -10.57 0.01
C HIS A 26 -31.89 -10.54 1.39
N PRO A 27 -30.55 -10.64 1.47
CA PRO A 27 -29.88 -10.45 2.75
C PRO A 27 -30.19 -9.03 3.24
N ALA A 28 -30.66 -8.94 4.49
CA ALA A 28 -30.97 -7.68 5.14
C ALA A 28 -29.79 -6.72 5.03
N SER A 29 -30.05 -5.50 4.58
CA SER A 29 -29.15 -4.37 4.73
C SER A 29 -28.78 -4.24 6.20
N VAL A 30 -27.50 -4.45 6.54
CA VAL A 30 -26.96 -4.12 7.86
C VAL A 30 -27.31 -2.66 8.13
N SER A 31 -28.02 -2.37 9.23
CA SER A 31 -28.44 -0.99 9.51
C SER A 31 -27.20 -0.13 9.78
N ASP A 32 -27.16 1.06 9.17
CA ASP A 32 -26.05 2.03 9.27
C ASP A 32 -25.63 2.31 10.72
N THR A 33 -26.56 2.18 11.66
CA THR A 33 -26.34 2.42 13.09
C THR A 33 -25.41 1.39 13.73
N THR A 34 -25.45 0.13 13.31
CA THR A 34 -24.59 -0.94 13.84
C THR A 34 -23.17 -0.83 13.31
N PHE A 35 -23.01 -0.46 12.05
CA PHE A 35 -21.71 -0.24 11.43
C PHE A 35 -20.96 0.95 12.06
N HIS A 36 -21.67 2.06 12.28
CA HIS A 36 -21.08 3.24 12.93
C HIS A 36 -20.61 2.93 14.37
N GLN A 37 -21.37 2.15 15.13
CA GLN A 37 -20.97 1.73 16.48
C GLN A 37 -19.73 0.82 16.47
N GLN A 38 -19.59 -0.06 15.48
CA GLN A 38 -18.41 -0.92 15.33
C GLN A 38 -17.16 -0.14 14.93
N LEU A 39 -17.28 0.87 14.07
CA LEU A 39 -16.18 1.77 13.73
C LEU A 39 -15.70 2.55 14.96
N LEU A 40 -16.62 3.12 15.74
CA LEU A 40 -16.28 3.83 16.98
C LEU A 40 -15.66 2.90 18.04
N ALA A 41 -16.15 1.66 18.17
CA ALA A 41 -15.55 0.69 19.09
C ALA A 41 -14.11 0.32 18.67
N THR A 42 -13.87 0.23 17.37
CA THR A 42 -12.54 -0.04 16.80
C THR A 42 -11.62 1.16 16.94
N GLU A 43 -12.10 2.38 16.71
CA GLU A 43 -11.34 3.61 16.96
C GLU A 43 -10.93 3.72 18.43
N ASN A 44 -11.86 3.47 19.35
CA ASN A 44 -11.62 3.59 20.78
C ASN A 44 -10.70 2.50 21.35
N SER A 45 -10.53 1.37 20.66
CA SER A 45 -9.56 0.35 21.03
C SER A 45 -8.14 0.68 20.57
N LEU A 46 -7.95 1.72 19.73
CA LEU A 46 -6.63 2.15 19.30
C LEU A 46 -5.91 2.92 20.42
N PRO A 47 -4.65 2.56 20.74
CA PRO A 47 -3.94 3.08 21.91
C PRO A 47 -3.41 4.51 21.75
N THR A 48 -3.47 5.09 20.54
CA THR A 48 -2.85 6.40 20.25
C THR A 48 -3.77 7.34 19.48
N GLU A 49 -3.67 8.64 19.76
CA GLU A 49 -4.44 9.70 19.08
C GLU A 49 -4.12 9.82 17.58
N ALA A 50 -2.89 9.47 17.19
CA ALA A 50 -2.50 9.38 15.78
C ALA A 50 -3.19 8.19 15.08
N GLY A 51 -3.27 7.03 15.76
CA GLY A 51 -4.00 5.86 15.29
C GLY A 51 -5.48 6.16 15.08
N LYS A 52 -6.12 6.87 16.01
CA LYS A 52 -7.51 7.33 15.89
C LYS A 52 -7.71 8.25 14.69
N LYS A 53 -6.85 9.27 14.50
CA LYS A 53 -6.93 10.18 13.34
C LYS A 53 -6.76 9.47 11.99
N ASN A 54 -5.84 8.52 11.89
CA ASN A 54 -5.63 7.74 10.66
C ASN A 54 -6.79 6.78 10.39
N PHE A 55 -7.29 6.11 11.43
CA PHE A 55 -8.47 5.27 11.35
C PHE A 55 -9.68 6.07 10.86
N LEU A 56 -9.95 7.24 11.44
CA LEU A 56 -11.04 8.12 11.04
C LEU A 56 -10.88 8.68 9.63
N LYS A 57 -9.67 9.10 9.23
CA LYS A 57 -9.37 9.58 7.87
C LYS A 57 -9.69 8.52 6.82
N ARG A 58 -9.49 7.24 7.16
CA ARG A 58 -9.82 6.10 6.28
C ARG A 58 -11.27 5.68 6.42
N SER A 59 -11.86 5.76 7.61
CA SER A 59 -13.24 5.36 7.88
C SER A 59 -14.27 6.29 7.29
N TYR A 60 -13.96 7.59 7.14
CA TYR A 60 -14.86 8.59 6.55
C TYR A 60 -15.26 8.29 5.08
N ASN A 61 -14.52 7.39 4.41
CA ASN A 61 -14.77 6.94 3.03
C ASN A 61 -15.31 5.50 2.94
N LEU A 62 -15.55 4.80 4.06
CA LEU A 62 -15.93 3.38 4.05
C LEU A 62 -17.44 3.18 3.86
N THR A 63 -17.91 3.30 2.62
CA THR A 63 -19.19 2.70 2.17
C THR A 63 -18.97 1.47 1.29
N GLN A 64 -17.71 1.06 1.07
CA GLN A 64 -17.32 -0.05 0.20
C GLN A 64 -16.15 -0.84 0.81
N ARG A 65 -16.04 -2.12 0.43
CA ARG A 65 -14.88 -2.96 0.78
C ARG A 65 -13.64 -2.37 0.12
N VAL A 66 -12.57 -2.19 0.90
CA VAL A 66 -11.24 -1.84 0.40
C VAL A 66 -10.59 -3.10 -0.17
N ASP A 67 -9.87 -2.97 -1.29
CA ASP A 67 -9.10 -4.06 -1.85
C ASP A 67 -8.10 -4.61 -0.81
N ALA A 68 -8.06 -5.93 -0.66
CA ALA A 68 -7.17 -6.58 0.30
C ALA A 68 -5.68 -6.35 -0.04
N GLU A 69 -5.35 -6.20 -1.34
CA GLU A 69 -3.99 -5.89 -1.77
C GLU A 69 -3.59 -4.47 -1.38
N LEU A 70 -4.50 -3.49 -1.49
CA LEU A 70 -4.25 -2.14 -0.98
C LEU A 70 -4.04 -2.12 0.53
N VAL A 71 -4.81 -2.93 1.27
CA VAL A 71 -4.63 -3.07 2.72
C VAL A 71 -3.27 -3.68 3.04
N ASP A 72 -2.85 -4.70 2.30
CA ASP A 72 -1.52 -5.32 2.49
C ASP A 72 -0.39 -4.34 2.17
N LEU A 73 -0.41 -3.68 1.02
CA LEU A 73 0.59 -2.69 0.60
C LEU A 73 0.68 -1.50 1.53
N ASP A 74 -0.43 -1.10 2.13
CA ASP A 74 -0.48 -0.01 3.10
C ASP A 74 -0.07 -0.47 4.52
N SER A 75 -0.33 -1.71 4.90
CA SER A 75 0.16 -2.27 6.17
C SER A 75 1.69 -2.30 6.25
N GLN A 76 2.35 -2.18 5.10
CA GLN A 76 3.79 -2.16 4.93
C GLN A 76 4.41 -0.77 5.08
N ILE A 77 3.70 0.23 5.62
CA ILE A 77 4.28 1.54 5.96
C ILE A 77 5.50 1.34 6.89
N ILE A 78 6.69 1.54 6.31
CA ILE A 78 7.99 1.86 6.92
C ILE A 78 7.98 1.76 8.47
N SER A 79 8.13 0.55 9.02
CA SER A 79 8.40 0.37 10.45
C SER A 79 9.90 0.43 10.69
N CYS A 80 10.36 1.46 11.38
CA CYS A 80 11.77 1.61 11.73
C CYS A 80 12.14 0.93 13.05
N ASP A 81 11.29 0.03 13.53
CA ASP A 81 11.50 -0.65 14.81
C ASP A 81 11.33 -2.17 14.67
N ALA A 82 12.16 -2.91 15.39
CA ALA A 82 12.11 -4.36 15.50
C ALA A 82 10.87 -4.84 16.27
N ASN A 83 10.24 -3.94 17.02
CA ASN A 83 8.97 -4.14 17.70
C ASN A 83 7.97 -3.15 17.10
N VAL A 84 6.97 -3.66 16.39
CA VAL A 84 5.92 -2.90 15.68
C VAL A 84 5.06 -1.95 16.54
N ASP A 85 5.41 -1.72 17.81
CA ASP A 85 4.72 -0.80 18.74
C ASP A 85 5.27 0.65 18.72
N GLY A 86 6.32 0.95 17.95
CA GLY A 86 6.93 2.30 17.84
C GLY A 86 6.40 3.19 16.70
N LEU A 87 5.40 2.74 15.95
CA LEU A 87 5.03 3.27 14.63
C LEU A 87 3.99 4.41 14.66
N ALA A 88 4.23 5.47 15.43
CA ALA A 88 3.36 6.66 15.38
C ALA A 88 4.04 7.94 15.86
N SER A 89 5.15 8.34 15.24
CA SER A 89 5.55 9.75 15.26
C SER A 89 6.33 10.11 14.00
N GLY A 90 5.60 10.20 12.90
CA GLY A 90 6.18 10.62 11.62
C GLY A 90 5.19 10.78 10.46
N ALA A 91 3.89 10.55 10.64
CA ALA A 91 2.89 11.03 9.70
C ALA A 91 2.78 12.56 9.86
N GLY A 92 3.70 13.32 9.26
CA GLY A 92 3.68 14.79 9.36
C GLY A 92 4.87 15.53 8.78
N THR A 93 5.97 14.86 8.44
CA THR A 93 7.03 15.46 7.63
C THR A 93 7.23 14.59 6.40
N MET A 94 7.59 15.18 5.26
CA MET A 94 8.02 14.47 4.04
C MET A 94 9.38 13.74 4.26
N SER A 95 9.58 13.20 5.46
CA SER A 95 10.82 12.69 6.04
C SER A 95 10.52 11.48 6.93
N GLY A 96 9.52 10.67 6.57
CA GLY A 96 9.27 9.34 7.14
C GLY A 96 10.35 8.32 6.77
N SER A 97 11.61 8.74 6.75
CA SER A 97 12.73 7.88 6.43
C SER A 97 13.18 7.10 7.67
N CYS A 98 13.14 5.77 7.61
CA CYS A 98 13.89 4.93 8.56
C CYS A 98 15.40 5.13 8.51
N ILE A 99 15.90 5.88 7.54
CA ILE A 99 17.32 6.07 7.30
C ILE A 99 17.49 7.53 6.89
N ASP A 100 17.48 8.44 7.86
CA ASP A 100 18.40 9.55 7.70
C ASP A 100 19.78 8.99 8.02
N SER A 101 20.72 9.15 7.10
CA SER A 101 22.15 8.84 7.28
C SER A 101 22.72 9.39 8.61
N SER A 102 22.06 10.39 9.21
CA SER A 102 22.39 10.99 10.51
C SER A 102 21.64 10.41 11.73
N LEU A 103 20.47 9.77 11.58
CA LEU A 103 19.56 9.48 12.71
C LEU A 103 19.34 8.00 12.98
N ILE A 104 19.33 7.13 11.97
CA ILE A 104 19.15 5.67 12.15
C ILE A 104 20.06 4.93 11.16
N PRO A 105 21.10 4.21 11.63
CA PRO A 105 21.91 3.37 10.77
C PRO A 105 21.05 2.31 10.09
N ALA A 106 21.24 2.08 8.78
CA ALA A 106 20.54 1.02 8.05
C ALA A 106 20.62 -0.34 8.79
N GLN A 107 21.75 -0.59 9.46
CA GLN A 107 22.04 -1.80 10.24
C GLN A 107 21.11 -2.01 11.44
N SER A 108 20.54 -0.95 12.04
CA SER A 108 19.63 -1.09 13.18
C SER A 108 18.20 -1.45 12.77
N VAL A 109 17.86 -1.33 11.48
CA VAL A 109 16.55 -1.72 10.99
C VAL A 109 16.42 -3.24 10.97
N LYS A 110 15.34 -3.74 11.56
CA LYS A 110 14.95 -5.16 11.55
C LYS A 110 13.58 -5.31 10.91
N GLY A 111 13.28 -6.49 10.38
CA GLY A 111 12.03 -6.76 9.70
C GLY A 111 12.25 -7.62 8.46
N LYS A 112 11.14 -8.01 7.79
CA LYS A 112 11.21 -8.81 6.57
C LYS A 112 11.45 -7.94 5.34
N PHE A 113 10.76 -6.80 5.24
CA PHE A 113 10.79 -5.91 4.09
C PHE A 113 11.04 -4.45 4.51
N MET A 114 11.87 -3.76 3.73
CA MET A 114 11.82 -2.32 3.56
C MET A 114 10.73 -2.05 2.52
N GLY A 115 9.62 -1.49 2.97
CA GLY A 115 8.46 -1.24 2.15
C GLY A 115 7.72 -0.02 2.63
N GLY A 116 6.70 0.39 1.88
CA GLY A 116 5.80 1.45 2.28
C GLY A 116 5.83 2.65 1.34
N GLN A 117 4.74 3.40 1.41
CA GLN A 117 4.42 4.45 0.46
C GLN A 117 5.00 5.78 0.96
N CYS A 118 5.90 6.41 0.21
CA CYS A 118 6.67 7.57 0.70
C CYS A 118 6.00 8.93 0.49
N CYS A 119 5.19 9.10 -0.55
CA CYS A 119 4.72 10.42 -0.99
C CYS A 119 3.18 10.60 -0.89
N SER A 120 2.36 9.56 -1.10
CA SER A 120 0.90 9.57 -0.86
C SER A 120 0.40 8.16 -0.51
N ALA A 121 -0.89 8.04 -0.17
CA ALA A 121 -1.53 6.73 -0.06
C ALA A 121 -1.86 6.19 -1.47
N MET A 122 -1.59 4.92 -1.74
CA MET A 122 -2.00 4.21 -2.95
C MET A 122 -3.51 3.97 -2.88
N THR A 123 -4.22 4.43 -3.90
CA THR A 123 -5.68 4.36 -3.98
C THR A 123 -6.19 3.27 -4.92
N ASP A 124 -5.31 2.77 -5.79
CA ASP A 124 -5.54 1.69 -6.77
C ASP A 124 -4.21 0.96 -7.07
N THR A 125 -4.26 -0.34 -7.35
CA THR A 125 -3.08 -1.20 -7.57
C THR A 125 -2.62 -1.28 -9.03
N VAL A 126 -3.36 -0.68 -9.98
CA VAL A 126 -3.00 -0.71 -11.41
C VAL A 126 -1.56 -0.25 -11.67
N LYS A 127 -1.17 0.92 -11.14
CA LYS A 127 0.20 1.44 -11.33
C LYS A 127 1.26 0.56 -10.66
N TYR A 128 0.94 0.00 -9.49
CA TYR A 128 1.83 -0.93 -8.81
C TYR A 128 2.13 -2.15 -9.69
N HIS A 129 1.12 -2.77 -10.29
CA HIS A 129 1.33 -3.91 -11.19
C HIS A 129 2.06 -3.53 -12.48
N GLU A 130 1.79 -2.35 -13.05
CA GLU A 130 2.54 -1.84 -14.20
C GLU A 130 4.04 -1.68 -13.87
N HIS A 131 4.37 -1.18 -12.68
CA HIS A 131 5.74 -1.06 -12.20
C HIS A 131 6.39 -2.44 -12.05
N LEU A 132 5.74 -3.40 -11.39
CA LEU A 132 6.24 -4.77 -11.26
C LEU A 132 6.53 -5.42 -12.62
N GLN A 133 5.65 -5.20 -13.60
CA GLN A 133 5.83 -5.74 -14.94
C GLN A 133 7.04 -5.12 -15.64
N LYS A 134 7.19 -3.79 -15.59
CA LYS A 134 8.35 -3.09 -16.17
C LYS A 134 9.66 -3.56 -15.54
N LEU A 135 9.67 -3.76 -14.22
CA LEU A 135 10.86 -4.17 -13.48
C LEU A 135 11.40 -5.54 -13.90
N GLN A 136 10.56 -6.42 -14.46
CA GLN A 136 11.01 -7.74 -14.97
C GLN A 136 12.10 -7.64 -16.05
N ALA A 137 12.23 -6.49 -16.73
CA ALA A 137 13.32 -6.24 -17.67
C ALA A 137 14.71 -6.32 -17.02
N TYR A 138 14.80 -6.13 -15.70
CA TYR A 138 16.06 -6.05 -14.97
C TYR A 138 16.42 -7.33 -14.19
N LYS A 139 15.60 -8.38 -14.27
CA LYS A 139 15.75 -9.63 -13.48
C LYS A 139 17.09 -10.37 -13.66
N SER A 140 17.88 -10.02 -14.67
CA SER A 140 19.23 -10.57 -14.88
C SER A 140 20.27 -9.96 -13.95
N ILE A 141 19.98 -8.84 -13.30
CA ILE A 141 20.86 -8.21 -12.33
C ILE A 141 20.68 -8.88 -10.95
N PRO A 142 21.75 -9.44 -10.35
CA PRO A 142 21.66 -10.08 -9.05
C PRO A 142 21.24 -9.09 -7.95
N ASP A 143 20.36 -9.56 -7.06
CA ASP A 143 19.87 -8.82 -5.90
C ASP A 143 19.22 -7.46 -6.22
N ILE A 144 18.66 -7.32 -7.43
CA ILE A 144 17.90 -6.12 -7.78
C ILE A 144 16.47 -6.20 -7.23
N PRO A 145 15.98 -5.14 -6.56
CA PRO A 145 14.57 -5.07 -6.18
C PRO A 145 13.66 -5.09 -7.42
N LEU A 146 12.85 -6.14 -7.54
CA LEU A 146 11.81 -6.25 -8.59
C LEU A 146 10.42 -5.94 -8.06
N ASP A 147 10.28 -5.84 -6.74
CA ASP A 147 9.11 -5.32 -6.03
C ASP A 147 9.60 -4.33 -4.96
N PRO A 148 9.65 -3.03 -5.29
CA PRO A 148 10.09 -1.99 -4.38
C PRO A 148 9.25 -1.90 -3.10
N MET A 149 7.97 -2.29 -3.15
CA MET A 149 7.08 -2.31 -1.99
C MET A 149 7.39 -3.48 -1.04
N HIS A 150 8.02 -4.54 -1.55
CA HIS A 150 8.46 -5.72 -0.79
C HIS A 150 9.98 -5.95 -0.86
N THR A 151 10.78 -4.90 -0.75
CA THR A 151 12.25 -5.05 -0.82
C THR A 151 12.77 -5.73 0.44
N PRO A 152 13.46 -6.90 0.39
CA PRO A 152 13.99 -7.52 1.60
C PRO A 152 14.95 -6.58 2.35
N VAL A 153 14.85 -6.52 3.69
CA VAL A 153 15.66 -5.60 4.51
C VAL A 153 17.16 -5.73 4.23
N GLU A 154 17.66 -6.96 4.15
CA GLU A 154 19.08 -7.22 3.90
C GLU A 154 19.51 -6.83 2.47
N MET A 155 18.59 -6.93 1.49
CA MET A 155 18.84 -6.47 0.12
C MET A 155 18.97 -4.94 0.08
N ALA A 156 18.06 -4.21 0.73
CA ALA A 156 18.14 -2.75 0.82
C ALA A 156 19.44 -2.31 1.54
N LYS A 157 19.76 -2.93 2.70
CA LYS A 157 21.01 -2.65 3.44
C LYS A 157 22.25 -2.82 2.56
N LYS A 158 22.33 -3.89 1.76
CA LYS A 158 23.44 -4.12 0.84
C LYS A 158 23.66 -2.94 -0.11
N TRP A 159 22.59 -2.43 -0.72
CA TRP A 159 22.69 -1.32 -1.67
C TRP A 159 23.01 0.01 -0.98
N ILE A 160 22.39 0.28 0.18
CA ILE A 160 22.69 1.48 0.98
C ILE A 160 24.15 1.48 1.47
N ASP A 161 24.67 0.32 1.88
CA ASP A 161 26.06 0.18 2.28
C ASP A 161 27.00 0.35 1.08
N TYR A 162 26.61 -0.14 -0.11
CA TYR A 162 27.37 0.11 -1.34
C TYR A 162 27.41 1.61 -1.67
N ASP A 163 26.29 2.32 -1.56
CA ASP A 163 26.19 3.75 -1.77
C ASP A 163 27.16 4.54 -0.88
N LYS A 164 27.11 4.27 0.43
CA LYS A 164 27.91 4.94 1.46
C LYS A 164 29.42 4.74 1.26
N ASN A 165 29.82 3.57 0.79
CA ASN A 165 31.24 3.20 0.67
C ASN A 165 31.81 3.42 -0.74
N THR A 166 31.00 3.89 -1.69
CA THR A 166 31.42 4.06 -3.08
C THR A 166 31.51 5.53 -3.46
N THR A 167 32.71 5.95 -3.85
CA THR A 167 32.95 7.24 -4.50
C THR A 167 33.08 7.05 -6.01
N LEU A 168 32.31 7.84 -6.77
CA LEU A 168 32.42 7.90 -8.22
C LEU A 168 33.62 8.77 -8.61
N THR A 169 34.32 8.37 -9.67
CA THR A 169 35.30 9.21 -10.37
C THR A 169 34.57 10.35 -11.11
N PRO A 170 35.26 11.40 -11.57
CA PRO A 170 34.61 12.49 -12.29
C PRO A 170 33.81 12.05 -13.53
N THR A 171 34.31 11.05 -14.27
CA THR A 171 33.60 10.50 -15.44
C THR A 171 32.36 9.72 -15.05
N GLU A 172 32.44 8.90 -14.01
CA GLU A 172 31.30 8.15 -13.49
C GLU A 172 30.25 9.08 -12.86
N GLN A 173 30.69 10.12 -12.15
CA GLN A 173 29.81 11.14 -11.60
C GLN A 173 29.05 11.87 -12.70
N LYS A 174 29.72 12.19 -13.83
CA LYS A 174 29.02 12.75 -14.98
C LYS A 174 27.90 11.82 -15.49
N MET A 175 28.14 10.50 -15.55
CA MET A 175 27.09 9.56 -15.94
C MET A 175 25.94 9.57 -14.93
N TYR A 176 26.23 9.58 -13.64
CA TYR A 176 25.21 9.69 -12.59
C TYR A 176 24.40 10.99 -12.73
N ASP A 177 25.05 12.12 -12.99
CA ASP A 177 24.38 13.41 -13.20
C ASP A 177 23.48 13.38 -14.45
N ASP A 178 23.92 12.71 -15.52
CA ASP A 178 23.11 12.49 -16.72
C ASP A 178 21.88 11.61 -16.43
N VAL A 179 22.00 10.58 -15.57
CA VAL A 179 20.84 9.79 -15.08
C VAL A 179 19.86 10.70 -14.35
N TYR A 180 20.37 11.49 -13.40
CA TYR A 180 19.56 12.37 -12.56
C TYR A 180 18.80 13.43 -13.38
N ALA A 181 19.37 13.87 -14.50
CA ALA A 181 18.73 14.82 -15.40
C ALA A 181 17.63 14.21 -16.27
N ILE A 182 17.69 12.90 -16.56
CA ILE A 182 16.76 12.22 -17.46
C ILE A 182 15.60 11.55 -16.70
N SER A 183 15.87 11.00 -15.51
CA SER A 183 14.86 10.33 -14.70
C SER A 183 13.80 11.32 -14.21
N MET A 184 12.53 10.92 -14.34
CA MET A 184 11.41 11.67 -13.81
C MET A 184 11.35 11.56 -12.28
N GLU A 185 11.59 10.37 -11.75
CA GLU A 185 11.49 10.07 -10.31
C GLU A 185 12.78 10.43 -9.55
N LYS A 186 13.91 10.50 -10.26
CA LYS A 186 15.27 10.51 -9.67
C LYS A 186 15.43 9.25 -8.78
N PRO A 187 16.44 9.11 -7.89
CA PRO A 187 16.47 7.93 -7.03
C PRO A 187 15.22 7.79 -6.15
N CYS A 188 14.60 8.91 -5.74
CA CYS A 188 13.27 9.01 -5.10
C CYS A 188 12.93 10.49 -4.84
N CYS A 189 11.64 10.82 -4.64
CA CYS A 189 11.14 12.13 -4.19
C CYS A 189 11.77 12.58 -2.85
N CYS A 190 12.01 11.64 -1.93
CA CYS A 190 12.55 11.89 -0.59
C CYS A 190 13.90 11.19 -0.42
N LYS A 191 14.84 11.75 0.36
CA LYS A 191 16.09 11.08 0.75
C LYS A 191 15.84 10.01 1.81
N CYS A 192 15.11 8.96 1.42
CA CYS A 192 14.75 7.84 2.28
C CYS A 192 15.58 6.58 1.98
N TRP A 193 15.29 5.46 2.65
CA TRP A 193 15.93 4.17 2.37
C TRP A 193 15.90 3.81 0.87
N HIS A 194 14.80 4.13 0.17
CA HIS A 194 14.62 3.81 -1.25
C HIS A 194 15.53 4.67 -2.12
N TYR A 195 15.68 5.96 -1.80
CA TYR A 195 16.66 6.84 -2.43
C TYR A 195 18.07 6.27 -2.35
N TYR A 196 18.54 5.93 -1.16
CA TYR A 196 19.90 5.42 -0.95
C TYR A 196 20.10 4.01 -1.55
N THR A 197 19.05 3.19 -1.59
CA THR A 197 19.05 1.92 -2.31
C THR A 197 19.27 2.16 -3.81
N ASN A 198 18.51 3.08 -4.40
CA ASN A 198 18.59 3.43 -5.80
C ASN A 198 19.90 4.13 -6.19
N GLU A 199 20.48 4.94 -5.29
CA GLU A 199 21.84 5.47 -5.46
C GLU A 199 22.88 4.35 -5.47
N GLY A 200 22.80 3.41 -4.54
CA GLY A 200 23.70 2.26 -4.46
C GLY A 200 23.66 1.39 -5.71
N ILE A 201 22.45 1.11 -6.21
CA ILE A 201 22.23 0.40 -7.48
C ILE A 201 22.87 1.19 -8.62
N ALA A 202 22.55 2.46 -8.79
CA ALA A 202 23.11 3.28 -9.88
C ALA A 202 24.64 3.32 -9.85
N LYS A 203 25.23 3.58 -8.67
CA LYS A 203 26.69 3.57 -8.49
C LYS A 203 27.30 2.23 -8.88
N LYS A 204 26.67 1.11 -8.54
CA LYS A 204 27.16 -0.22 -8.92
C LYS A 204 27.09 -0.43 -10.43
N MET A 205 25.96 -0.09 -11.05
CA MET A 205 25.76 -0.27 -12.48
C MET A 205 26.73 0.58 -13.32
N ILE A 206 27.01 1.80 -12.86
CA ILE A 206 28.00 2.70 -13.46
C ILE A 206 29.41 2.12 -13.31
N LYS A 207 29.80 1.69 -12.10
CA LYS A 207 31.13 1.10 -11.81
C LYS A 207 31.41 -0.15 -12.64
N ASP A 208 30.41 -1.00 -12.80
CA ASP A 208 30.53 -2.25 -13.55
C ASP A 208 30.40 -2.03 -15.07
N GLY A 209 29.98 -0.84 -15.50
CA GLY A 209 29.76 -0.52 -16.92
C GLY A 209 28.63 -1.33 -17.56
N VAL A 210 27.69 -1.87 -16.77
CA VAL A 210 26.64 -2.78 -17.25
C VAL A 210 25.40 -2.05 -17.74
N TRP A 211 25.12 -0.85 -17.22
CA TRP A 211 24.02 0.00 -17.68
C TRP A 211 24.50 1.39 -18.10
N ASN A 212 23.83 1.94 -19.10
CA ASN A 212 23.95 3.35 -19.47
C ASN A 212 22.98 4.23 -18.66
N ALA A 213 23.06 5.55 -18.87
CA ALA A 213 22.27 6.51 -18.12
C ALA A 213 20.74 6.29 -18.29
N GLN A 214 20.30 5.96 -19.50
CA GLN A 214 18.89 5.72 -19.80
C GLN A 214 18.34 4.48 -19.10
N GLN A 215 19.14 3.41 -19.00
CA GLN A 215 18.74 2.18 -18.31
C GLN A 215 18.61 2.40 -16.81
N ILE A 216 19.53 3.15 -16.19
CA ILE A 216 19.42 3.49 -14.77
C ILE A 216 18.19 4.38 -14.52
N ALA A 217 17.98 5.40 -15.36
CA ALA A 217 16.83 6.31 -15.23
C ALA A 217 15.49 5.55 -15.38
N ALA A 218 15.41 4.67 -16.39
CA ALA A 218 14.22 3.84 -16.60
C ALA A 218 13.98 2.86 -15.45
N TYR A 219 15.03 2.37 -14.77
CA TYR A 219 14.88 1.56 -13.58
C TYR A 219 14.31 2.38 -12.43
N TRP A 220 14.88 3.56 -12.14
CA TRP A 220 14.37 4.46 -11.10
C TRP A 220 12.90 4.82 -11.32
N ASP A 221 12.55 5.22 -12.54
CA ASP A 221 11.18 5.59 -12.91
C ASP A 221 10.20 4.41 -12.83
N SER A 222 10.70 3.16 -12.96
CA SER A 222 9.88 1.95 -12.79
C SER A 222 9.85 1.44 -11.35
N SER A 223 10.80 1.86 -10.51
CA SER A 223 10.93 1.43 -9.12
C SER A 223 10.13 2.28 -8.13
N ASP A 224 9.31 3.20 -8.64
CA ASP A 224 8.58 4.16 -7.83
C ASP A 224 7.67 3.50 -6.77
N ILE A 225 7.75 4.06 -5.55
CA ILE A 225 6.99 3.70 -4.35
C ILE A 225 6.06 4.83 -3.88
N CYS A 226 5.83 5.85 -4.72
CA CYS A 226 4.86 6.89 -4.43
C CYS A 226 3.44 6.31 -4.53
N GLY A 227 2.64 6.45 -3.48
CA GLY A 227 1.20 6.17 -3.59
C GLY A 227 0.57 7.16 -4.56
N ALA A 228 -0.25 6.63 -5.48
CA ALA A 228 -0.99 7.36 -6.49
C ALA A 228 -2.51 7.20 -6.32
#